data_AF-A0A3A6P012-F1
#
_entry.id   AF-A0A3A6P012-F1
#
_cell.length_a   1.000
_cell.length_b   1.000
_cell.length_c   1.000
_cell.angle_alpha   90.00
_cell.angle_beta   90.00
_cell.angle_gamma   90.00
#
_symmetry.space_group_name_H-M   'P 1'
#
loop_
_entity.id
_entity.type
_entity.pdbx_description
1 polymer ?
#
loop_
_entity_poly.entity_id
_entity_poly.type
_entity_poly.pdbx_seq_one_letter_code
_entity_poly.pdbx_strand_id
1 'polypeptide(L)' 'MVPIAKRLLNILSIICTLYLLTLIFTMVTGSVANWSQFIGINFGLLAVGYTIIAAINYIVFGEVRLWHKKPSQ' A
#
# COMPACT_ATOMS: atom_id res chain seq x y z
N MET A 1 -1.12 -9.05 21.50
CA MET A 1 -1.78 -9.14 20.17
C MET A 1 -1.39 -7.99 19.23
N VAL A 2 -1.39 -6.74 19.70
CA VAL A 2 -0.98 -5.53 18.94
C VAL A 2 0.36 -5.63 18.14
N PRO A 3 1.44 -6.30 18.62
CA PRO A 3 2.72 -6.30 17.90
C PRO A 3 2.68 -7.03 16.55
N ILE A 4 1.88 -8.10 16.44
CA ILE A 4 1.78 -8.92 15.24
C ILE A 4 0.97 -8.20 14.17
N ALA A 5 -0.18 -7.63 14.55
CA ALA A 5 -1.01 -6.82 13.65
C ALA A 5 -0.23 -5.62 13.08
N LYS A 6 0.57 -4.96 13.93
CA LYS A 6 1.47 -3.87 13.53
C LYS A 6 2.51 -4.30 12.49
N ARG A 7 3.14 -5.46 12.71
CA ARG A 7 4.11 -6.02 11.75
C ARG A 7 3.45 -6.39 10.44
N LEU A 8 2.28 -7.01 10.48
CA LEU A 8 1.52 -7.40 9.28
C LEU A 8 1.16 -6.17 8.44
N LEU A 9 0.65 -5.11 9.05
CA LEU A 9 0.32 -3.86 8.35
C LEU A 9 1.55 -3.23 7.71
N ASN A 10 2.69 -3.17 8.41
CA ASN A 10 3.92 -2.65 7.82
C ASN A 10 4.37 -3.49 6.61
N ILE A 11 4.28 -4.83 6.68
CA ILE A 11 4.62 -5.70 5.55
C ILE A 11 3.67 -5.45 4.37
N LEU A 12 2.37 -5.34 4.62
CA LEU A 12 1.38 -5.07 3.57
C LEU A 12 1.63 -3.72 2.89
N SER A 13 1.93 -2.68 3.68
CA SER A 13 2.31 -1.36 3.16
C SER A 13 3.56 -1.43 2.30
N ILE A 14 4.58 -2.21 2.69
CA ILE A 14 5.80 -2.40 1.89
C ILE A 14 5.47 -3.09 0.57
N ILE A 15 4.66 -4.15 0.57
CA ILE A 15 4.26 -4.86 -0.63
C ILE A 15 3.52 -3.93 -1.61
N CYS A 16 2.53 -3.17 -1.12
CA CYS A 16 1.82 -2.19 -1.94
C CYS A 16 2.78 -1.13 -2.52
N THR A 17 3.75 -0.67 -1.73
CA THR A 17 4.70 0.36 -2.18
C THR A 17 5.67 -0.19 -3.23
N LEU A 18 6.16 -1.43 -3.07
CA LEU A 18 6.99 -2.10 -4.07
C LEU A 18 6.23 -2.32 -5.37
N TYR A 19 4.97 -2.73 -5.30
CA TYR A 19 4.14 -2.90 -6.47
C TYR A 19 3.89 -1.57 -7.19
N LEU A 20 3.63 -0.48 -6.46
CA LEU A 20 3.54 0.87 -7.02
C LEU A 20 4.84 1.26 -7.76
N LEU A 21 6.01 0.96 -7.20
CA LEU A 21 7.29 1.22 -7.87
C LEU A 21 7.42 0.44 -9.17
N THR A 22 7.02 -0.83 -9.19
CA THR A 22 7.00 -1.64 -10.42
C THR A 22 6.07 -1.03 -11.47
N LEU A 23 4.88 -0.59 -11.07
CA LEU A 23 3.95 0.08 -11.99
C LEU A 23 4.54 1.36 -12.56
N ILE A 24 5.11 2.23 -11.73
CA ILE A 24 5.78 3.46 -12.17
C ILE A 24 6.91 3.14 -13.15
N PHE A 25 7.74 2.14 -12.85
CA PHE A 25 8.82 1.72 -13.75
C PHE A 25 8.28 1.28 -15.12
N THR A 26 7.26 0.42 -15.12
CA THR A 26 6.59 -0.04 -16.34
C THR A 26 5.97 1.12 -17.15
N MET A 27 5.51 2.17 -16.47
CA MET A 27 5.06 3.38 -17.14
C MET A 27 6.21 4.13 -17.80
N VAL A 28 7.33 4.32 -17.11
CA VAL A 28 8.50 5.03 -17.63
C VAL A 28 9.13 4.30 -18.83
N THR A 29 9.17 2.97 -18.82
CA THR A 29 9.75 2.17 -19.92
C THR A 29 8.85 2.06 -21.15
N GLY A 30 7.61 2.58 -21.08
CA GLY A 30 6.67 2.54 -22.21
C GLY A 30 6.26 1.12 -22.62
N SER A 31 6.46 0.11 -21.77
CA SER A 31 6.28 -1.30 -22.12
C SER A 31 4.81 -1.76 -22.15
N VAL A 32 3.86 -0.83 -22.09
CA VAL A 32 2.41 -1.12 -21.99
C VAL A 32 1.68 -0.58 -23.22
N ALA A 33 0.98 -1.47 -23.92
CA ALA A 33 0.18 -1.11 -25.09
C ALA A 33 -1.15 -0.42 -24.74
N ASN A 34 -1.82 -0.86 -23.65
CA ASN A 34 -3.17 -0.39 -23.26
C ASN A 34 -3.16 0.35 -21.92
N TRP A 35 -2.82 1.64 -21.96
CA TRP A 35 -2.65 2.48 -20.77
C TRP A 35 -3.90 2.62 -19.90
N SER A 36 -5.06 2.85 -20.49
CA SER A 36 -6.31 3.04 -19.73
C SER A 36 -6.69 1.80 -18.92
N GLN A 37 -6.58 0.62 -19.54
CA GLN A 37 -6.85 -0.65 -18.87
C GLN A 37 -5.79 -0.97 -17.81
N PHE A 38 -4.51 -0.71 -18.12
CA PHE A 38 -3.41 -0.87 -17.18
C PHE A 38 -3.60 0.00 -15.93
N ILE A 39 -3.91 1.28 -16.10
CA ILE A 39 -4.16 2.19 -14.98
C ILE A 39 -5.39 1.72 -14.19
N GLY A 40 -6.51 1.50 -14.87
CA GLY A 40 -7.78 1.14 -14.21
C GLY A 40 -7.67 -0.11 -13.35
N ILE A 41 -7.04 -1.17 -13.85
CA ILE A 41 -6.88 -2.42 -13.11
C ILE A 41 -5.83 -2.26 -12.00
N ASN A 42 -4.62 -1.84 -12.34
CA ASN A 42 -3.49 -1.91 -11.41
C ASN A 42 -3.58 -0.81 -10.33
N PHE A 43 -3.91 0.43 -10.69
CA PHE A 43 -4.07 1.51 -9.71
C PHE A 43 -5.37 1.39 -8.92
N GLY A 44 -6.42 0.82 -9.52
CA GLY A 44 -7.66 0.51 -8.81
C GLY A 44 -7.42 -0.50 -7.68
N LEU A 45 -6.74 -1.62 -7.99
CA LEU A 45 -6.35 -2.62 -6.99
C LEU A 45 -5.43 -2.04 -5.90
N LEU A 46 -4.48 -1.19 -6.30
CA LEU A 46 -3.57 -0.52 -5.38
C LEU A 46 -4.32 0.41 -4.40
N ALA A 47 -5.28 1.20 -4.91
CA ALA A 47 -6.10 2.09 -4.10
C ALA A 47 -6.95 1.32 -3.08
N VAL A 48 -7.54 0.20 -3.49
CA VAL A 48 -8.27 -0.71 -2.59
C VAL A 48 -7.31 -1.26 -1.52
N GLY A 49 -6.11 -1.71 -1.90
CA GLY A 49 -5.10 -2.21 -0.97
C GLY A 49 -4.73 -1.19 0.11
N TYR A 50 -4.39 0.05 -0.28
CA TYR A 50 -4.08 1.11 0.68
C TYR A 50 -5.28 1.52 1.54
N THR A 51 -6.50 1.48 0.99
CA THR A 51 -7.73 1.77 1.75
C THR A 51 -7.98 0.72 2.83
N ILE A 52 -7.78 -0.57 2.51
CA ILE A 52 -7.88 -1.66 3.49
C ILE A 52 -6.83 -1.51 4.58
N ILE A 53 -5.57 -1.21 4.22
CA ILE A 53 -4.51 -0.94 5.20
C ILE A 53 -4.92 0.19 6.13
N ALA A 54 -5.39 1.31 5.59
CA ALA A 54 -5.83 2.47 6.37
C ALA A 54 -7.01 2.12 7.31
N ALA A 55 -8.00 1.37 6.83
CA ALA A 55 -9.15 0.94 7.61
C ALA A 55 -8.74 0.02 8.77
N ILE A 56 -7.90 -1.00 8.51
CA ILE A 56 -7.40 -1.90 9.55
C ILE A 56 -6.56 -1.12 10.57
N ASN A 57 -5.75 -0.17 10.10
CA ASN A 57 -4.94 0.67 10.98
C ASN A 57 -5.82 1.49 11.93
N TYR A 58 -6.87 2.12 11.41
CA TYR A 58 -7.85 2.85 12.20
C TYR A 58 -8.55 1.94 13.22
N ILE A 59 -8.97 0.74 12.83
CA ILE A 59 -9.64 -0.22 13.73
C ILE A 59 -8.70 -0.70 14.86
N VAL A 60 -7.43 -0.96 14.54
CA VAL A 60 -6.47 -1.55 15.49
C VAL A 60 -5.83 -0.51 16.41
N PHE A 61 -5.60 0.72 15.92
CA PHE A 61 -4.83 1.74 16.62
C PHE A 61 -5.60 3.04 16.90
N GLY A 62 -6.81 3.20 16.38
CA GLY A 62 -7.61 4.42 16.52
C GLY A 62 -7.08 5.62 15.72
N GLU A 63 -6.04 5.42 14.91
CA GLU A 63 -5.38 6.48 14.15
C GLU A 63 -5.13 6.02 12.70
N VAL A 64 -5.22 6.94 11.74
CA VAL A 64 -4.87 6.66 10.33
C VAL A 64 -3.39 6.95 10.12
N ARG A 65 -2.50 6.00 10.46
CA ARG A 65 -1.04 6.16 10.30
C ARG A 65 -0.41 5.03 9.50
N LEU A 66 -0.07 5.26 8.23
CA LEU A 66 0.60 4.27 7.37
C LEU A 66 1.93 3.72 7.94
N TRP A 67 2.62 4.51 8.77
CA TRP A 67 3.92 4.17 9.32
C TRP A 67 3.93 4.35 10.83
N HIS A 68 4.12 3.24 11.54
CA HIS A 68 4.26 3.29 12.99
C HIS A 68 5.73 3.43 13.38
N LYS A 69 6.21 4.66 13.58
CA LYS A 69 7.48 4.87 14.28
C LYS A 69 7.38 4.30 15.70
N LYS A 70 8.48 3.76 16.23
CA LYS A 70 8.59 3.56 17.68
C LYS A 70 8.44 4.96 18.31
N PRO A 71 7.61 5.14 19.36
CA PRO A 71 7.67 6.36 20.14
C PRO A 71 9.12 6.49 20.63
N SER A 72 9.76 7.61 20.30
CA SER A 72 11.06 7.96 20.86
C SER A 72 10.85 8.19 22.35
N GLN A 73 11.21 7.20 23.15
CA GLN A 73 11.55 7.36 24.55
C GLN A 73 13.06 7.19 24.67
#